data_AF-A0A841GYD5-F1
#
_entry.id   AF-A0A841GYD5-F1
#
_cell.length_a   1.000
_cell.length_b   1.000
_cell.length_c   1.000
_cell.angle_alpha   90.00
_cell.angle_beta   90.00
_cell.angle_gamma   90.00
#
_symmetry.space_group_name_H-M   'P 1'
#
loop_
_entity.id
_entity.type
_entity.pdbx_description
1 polymer ?
#
loop_
_entity_poly.entity_id
_entity_poly.type
_entity_poly.pdbx_seq_one_letter_code
_entity_poly.pdbx_strand_id
1 'polypeptide(L)'
;MSNEAADPHTTFTGSQATASLIAWIDRVLMDLRDGRINDAREALQGETWRTGRIEDGIPRPILEQARDTLHDAAEAVSRDQPDVAAAETALLMARSRFLPGG
;
A
#
# COMPACT_ATOMS: atom_id res chain seq x y z
N MET A 1 25.06 -18.62 28.52
CA MET A 1 25.02 -17.67 27.40
C MET A 1 24.12 -18.29 26.34
N SER A 2 22.82 -18.01 26.41
CA SER A 2 21.85 -18.56 25.45
C SER A 2 21.85 -17.66 24.24
N ASN A 3 22.40 -18.16 23.14
CA ASN A 3 22.35 -17.51 21.84
C ASN A 3 20.94 -17.75 21.30
N GLU A 4 20.03 -16.81 21.57
CA GLU A 4 18.70 -16.81 20.99
C GLU A 4 18.84 -16.81 19.46
N ALA A 5 18.42 -17.92 18.84
CA ALA A 5 18.25 -18.02 17.41
C ALA A 5 17.20 -16.99 17.01
N ALA A 6 17.56 -16.05 16.13
CA ALA A 6 16.61 -15.15 15.52
C ALA A 6 15.63 -15.99 14.68
N ASP A 7 14.41 -16.17 15.17
CA ASP A 7 13.34 -16.82 14.45
C ASP A 7 13.06 -16.09 13.12
N PRO A 8 13.09 -16.78 11.96
CA PRO A 8 12.75 -16.19 10.66
C PRO A 8 11.25 -15.90 10.52
N HIS A 9 10.43 -16.22 11.53
CA HIS A 9 9.03 -15.81 11.65
C HIS A 9 8.87 -14.46 12.35
N THR A 10 9.84 -13.55 12.18
CA THR A 10 9.66 -12.15 12.60
C THR A 10 8.50 -11.59 11.82
N THR A 11 7.34 -11.63 12.46
CA THR A 11 6.07 -11.16 11.96
C THR A 11 6.29 -9.68 11.65
N PHE A 12 6.24 -9.31 10.38
CA PHE A 12 6.42 -7.94 9.88
C PHE A 12 5.29 -6.98 10.33
N THR A 13 4.57 -7.35 11.38
CA THR A 13 3.61 -6.51 12.08
C THR A 13 4.35 -5.47 12.91
N GLY A 14 4.35 -4.22 12.46
CA GLY A 14 4.48 -3.09 13.39
C GLY A 14 5.54 -2.03 13.11
N SER A 15 6.09 -1.90 11.89
CA SER A 15 6.91 -0.71 11.59
C SER A 15 6.01 0.52 11.39
N GLN A 16 6.43 1.68 11.91
CA GLN A 16 5.73 2.95 11.70
C GLN A 16 5.54 3.26 10.19
N ALA A 17 6.49 2.83 9.37
CA ALA A 17 6.43 2.93 7.92
C ALA A 17 5.25 2.12 7.34
N THR A 18 5.09 0.88 7.79
CA THR A 18 3.97 0.01 7.38
C THR A 18 2.63 0.63 7.78
N ALA A 19 2.50 1.09 9.02
CA ALA A 19 1.28 1.76 9.48
C ALA A 19 0.97 3.02 8.67
N SER A 20 2.01 3.79 8.29
CA SER A 20 1.86 5.01 7.49
C SER A 20 1.39 4.69 6.07
N LEU A 21 1.92 3.64 5.45
CA LEU A 21 1.48 3.20 4.12
C LEU A 21 0.06 2.64 4.15
N ILE A 22 -0.29 1.80 5.14
CA ILE A 22 -1.67 1.30 5.31
C ILE A 22 -2.65 2.47 5.49
N ALA A 23 -2.33 3.44 6.35
CA ALA A 23 -3.19 4.60 6.56
C ALA A 23 -3.38 5.44 5.30
N TRP A 24 -2.33 5.55 4.47
CA TRP A 24 -2.45 6.20 3.17
C TRP A 24 -3.36 5.40 2.21
N ILE A 25 -3.22 4.07 2.14
CA ILE A 25 -4.09 3.22 1.31
C ILE A 25 -5.55 3.37 1.77
N ASP A 26 -5.80 3.33 3.08
CA ASP A 26 -7.14 3.47 3.66
C ASP A 26 -7.77 4.84 3.31
N ARG A 27 -6.96 5.92 3.29
CA ARG A 27 -7.41 7.24 2.85
C ARG A 27 -7.78 7.26 1.37
N VAL A 28 -6.98 6.66 0.47
CA VAL A 28 -7.30 6.60 -0.96
C VAL A 28 -8.55 5.75 -1.22
N LEU A 29 -8.73 4.65 -0.49
CA LEU A 29 -9.96 3.85 -0.53
C LEU A 29 -11.19 4.66 -0.13
N MET A 30 -11.09 5.50 0.90
CA MET A 30 -12.18 6.41 1.28
C MET A 30 -12.45 7.43 0.17
N ASP A 31 -11.42 8.04 -0.40
CA ASP A 31 -11.56 9.00 -1.51
C ASP A 31 -12.31 8.35 -2.70
N LEU A 32 -12.00 7.10 -3.07
CA LEU A 32 -12.72 6.37 -4.11
C LEU A 32 -14.18 6.10 -3.75
N ARG A 33 -14.46 5.64 -2.53
CA ARG A 33 -15.82 5.32 -2.05
C ARG A 33 -16.71 6.55 -1.93
N ASP A 34 -16.12 7.69 -1.62
CA ASP A 34 -16.80 8.99 -1.56
C ASP A 34 -17.04 9.60 -2.96
N GLY A 35 -16.57 8.95 -4.04
CA GLY A 35 -16.64 9.47 -5.40
C GLY A 35 -15.63 10.59 -5.69
N ARG A 36 -14.66 10.83 -4.80
CA ARG A 36 -13.55 11.79 -4.96
C ARG A 36 -12.43 11.19 -5.82
N ILE A 37 -12.78 10.81 -7.05
CA ILE A 37 -11.88 10.11 -7.99
C ILE A 37 -10.65 10.95 -8.35
N ASN A 38 -10.80 12.27 -8.47
CA ASN A 38 -9.67 13.15 -8.78
C ASN A 38 -8.64 13.19 -7.64
N ASP A 39 -9.08 13.24 -6.38
CA ASP A 39 -8.21 13.20 -5.20
C ASP A 39 -7.46 11.87 -5.13
N ALA A 40 -8.18 10.76 -5.36
CA ALA A 40 -7.59 9.42 -5.40
C ALA A 40 -6.56 9.28 -6.52
N ARG A 41 -6.87 9.81 -7.72
CA ARG A 41 -5.97 9.83 -8.87
C ARG A 41 -4.71 10.62 -8.59
N GLU A 42 -4.84 11.82 -8.03
CA GLU A 42 -3.69 12.66 -7.67
C GLU A 42 -2.80 11.96 -6.64
N ALA A 43 -3.40 11.36 -5.60
CA ALA A 43 -2.66 10.64 -4.59
C ALA A 43 -1.86 9.45 -5.16
N LEU A 44 -2.50 8.67 -6.04
CA LEU A 44 -1.92 7.49 -6.69
C LEU A 44 -0.83 7.84 -7.70
N GLN A 45 -1.11 8.77 -8.63
CA GLN A 45 -0.16 9.19 -9.66
C GLN A 45 1.00 10.00 -9.09
N GLY A 46 0.74 10.82 -8.07
CA GLY A 46 1.76 11.59 -7.38
C GLY A 46 2.63 10.75 -6.44
N GLU A 47 2.36 9.44 -6.32
CA GLU A 47 3.03 8.52 -5.39
C GLU A 47 3.19 9.14 -3.99
N THR A 48 2.16 9.82 -3.48
CA THR A 48 2.27 10.67 -2.28
C THR A 48 2.63 9.91 -1.00
N TRP A 49 2.53 8.59 -1.04
CA TRP A 49 3.00 7.66 -0.01
C TRP A 49 4.52 7.44 -0.01
N ARG A 50 5.20 7.72 -1.13
CA ARG A 50 6.61 7.42 -1.32
C ARG A 50 7.46 8.44 -0.59
N THR A 51 7.89 8.07 0.61
CA THR A 51 8.79 8.87 1.44
C THR A 51 9.98 8.00 1.83
N GLY A 52 11.16 8.62 2.03
CA GLY A 52 12.35 7.88 2.48
C GLY A 52 12.10 7.08 3.77
N ARG A 53 11.27 7.62 4.70
CA ARG A 53 10.86 6.91 5.92
C ARG A 53 10.07 5.63 5.61
N ILE A 54 9.21 5.64 4.60
CA ILE A 54 8.42 4.47 4.19
C ILE A 54 9.32 3.47 3.45
N GLU A 55 10.16 3.95 2.54
CA GLU A 55 11.07 3.10 1.75
C GLU A 55 12.11 2.38 2.62
N ASP A 56 12.62 3.04 3.66
CA ASP A 56 13.61 2.46 4.58
C ASP A 56 12.98 1.54 5.64
N GLY A 57 11.72 1.76 5.98
CA GLY A 57 11.02 1.05 7.06
C GLY A 57 10.23 -0.19 6.63
N ILE A 58 10.24 -0.53 5.34
CA ILE A 58 9.54 -1.69 4.76
C ILE A 58 10.56 -2.54 3.99
N PRO A 59 10.64 -3.87 4.22
CA PRO A 59 11.46 -4.77 3.45
C PRO A 59 11.19 -4.63 1.95
N ARG A 60 12.26 -4.43 1.18
CA ARG A 60 12.18 -4.18 -0.26
C ARG A 60 11.27 -5.15 -1.02
N PRO A 61 11.29 -6.48 -0.79
CA PRO A 61 10.41 -7.40 -1.51
C PRO A 61 8.90 -7.15 -1.27
N ILE A 62 8.52 -6.76 -0.05
CA ILE A 62 7.13 -6.44 0.29
C ILE A 62 6.73 -5.10 -0.34
N LEU A 63 7.64 -4.12 -0.27
CA LEU A 63 7.43 -2.81 -0.86
C LEU A 63 7.26 -2.86 -2.38
N GLU A 64 8.06 -3.67 -3.07
CA GLU A 64 7.97 -3.87 -4.52
C GLU A 64 6.64 -4.52 -4.91
N GLN A 65 6.19 -5.55 -4.20
CA GLN A 65 4.87 -6.16 -4.45
C GLN A 65 3.71 -5.17 -4.23
N ALA A 66 3.81 -4.34 -3.19
CA ALA A 66 2.83 -3.29 -2.96
C ALA A 66 2.86 -2.25 -4.07
N ARG A 67 4.04 -1.86 -4.57
CA ARG A 67 4.19 -0.92 -5.69
C ARG A 67 3.50 -1.39 -6.96
N ASP A 68 3.73 -2.64 -7.35
CA ASP A 68 3.11 -3.21 -8.54
C ASP A 68 1.58 -3.11 -8.43
N THR A 69 1.03 -3.46 -7.27
CA THR A 69 -0.41 -3.40 -7.03
C THR A 69 -0.94 -1.96 -6.96
N LEU A 70 -0.16 -1.02 -6.41
CA LEU A 70 -0.51 0.41 -6.41
C LEU A 70 -0.44 1.03 -7.81
N HIS A 71 0.44 0.52 -8.67
CA HIS A 71 0.51 0.89 -10.08
C HIS A 71 -0.76 0.46 -10.81
N ASP A 72 -1.23 -0.77 -10.60
CA ASP A 72 -2.50 -1.26 -11.17
C ASP A 72 -3.69 -0.38 -10.72
N ALA A 73 -3.71 0.03 -9.45
CA ALA A 73 -4.72 0.96 -8.95
C ALA A 73 -4.65 2.33 -9.64
N ALA A 74 -3.43 2.86 -9.83
CA ALA A 74 -3.20 4.12 -10.54
C ALA A 74 -3.65 4.03 -12.00
N GLU A 75 -3.35 2.94 -12.70
CA GLU A 75 -3.80 2.72 -14.08
C GLU A 75 -5.33 2.69 -14.17
N ALA A 76 -6.00 1.98 -13.25
CA ALA A 76 -7.46 1.85 -13.23
C ALA A 76 -8.18 3.20 -13.07
N VAL A 77 -7.68 4.10 -12.22
CA VAL A 77 -8.27 5.44 -12.01
C VAL A 77 -7.87 6.45 -13.10
N SER A 78 -6.86 6.16 -13.91
CA SER A 78 -6.34 7.04 -14.96
C SER A 78 -7.07 6.91 -16.30
N ARG A 79 -7.94 5.90 -16.46
CA ARG A 79 -8.73 5.69 -17.68
C ARG A 79 -9.75 6.80 -17.91
N ASP A 80 -10.08 7.05 -19.17
CA ASP A 80 -11.15 8.02 -19.57
C ASP A 80 -12.49 7.71 -18.88
N GLN A 81 -12.78 6.43 -18.71
CA GLN A 81 -13.80 5.93 -17.79
C GLN A 81 -13.08 5.18 -16.66
N PRO A 82 -12.92 5.80 -15.47
CA PRO A 82 -12.22 5.19 -14.35
C PRO A 82 -12.89 3.89 -13.89
N ASP A 83 -12.09 2.83 -13.74
CA ASP A 83 -12.55 1.57 -13.17
C ASP A 83 -12.32 1.59 -11.65
N VAL A 84 -13.28 2.17 -10.93
CA VAL A 84 -13.21 2.34 -9.46
C VAL A 84 -13.17 0.98 -8.75
N ALA A 85 -13.89 -0.02 -9.26
CA ALA A 85 -13.93 -1.35 -8.65
C ALA A 85 -12.58 -2.08 -8.77
N ALA A 86 -11.94 -1.98 -9.94
CA ALA A 86 -10.58 -2.51 -10.13
C ALA A 86 -9.57 -1.77 -9.26
N ALA A 87 -9.65 -0.43 -9.19
CA ALA A 87 -8.77 0.37 -8.33
C ALA A 87 -8.90 0.01 -6.85
N GLU A 88 -10.13 -0.13 -6.36
CA GLU A 88 -10.42 -0.56 -4.99
C GLU A 88 -9.86 -1.96 -4.71
N THR A 89 -10.06 -2.90 -5.63
CA THR A 89 -9.53 -4.27 -5.52
C THR A 89 -8.01 -4.27 -5.40
N ALA A 90 -7.33 -3.51 -6.26
CA ALA A 90 -5.87 -3.37 -6.23
C ALA A 90 -5.40 -2.73 -4.91
N LEU A 91 -6.05 -1.68 -4.43
CA LEU A 91 -5.72 -1.08 -3.12
C LEU A 91 -5.89 -2.05 -1.96
N LEU A 92 -6.96 -2.86 -1.95
CA LEU A 92 -7.17 -3.89 -0.93
C LEU A 92 -6.11 -4.98 -0.98
N MET A 93 -5.67 -5.39 -2.17
CA MET A 93 -4.57 -6.33 -2.34
C MET A 93 -3.23 -5.74 -1.89
N ALA A 94 -2.96 -4.47 -2.18
CA ALA A 94 -1.76 -3.78 -1.71
C ALA A 94 -1.76 -3.72 -0.17
N ARG A 95 -2.91 -3.39 0.42
CA ARG A 95 -3.11 -3.34 1.88
C ARG A 95 -2.87 -4.70 2.54
N SER A 96 -3.35 -5.80 1.95
CA SER A 96 -3.26 -7.13 2.56
C SER A 96 -1.82 -7.64 2.67
N ARG A 97 -0.89 -7.15 1.83
CA ARG A 97 0.55 -7.48 1.94
C ARG A 97 1.19 -7.05 3.26
N PHE A 98 0.54 -6.12 3.95
CA PHE A 98 1.02 -5.55 5.21
C PHE A 98 0.27 -6.10 6.43
N LEU A 99 -0.69 -7.00 6.23
CA LEU A 99 -1.45 -7.64 7.31
C LEU A 99 -0.86 -9.03 7.62
N PRO A 100 -0.91 -9.47 8.88
CA PRO A 100 -0.45 -10.81 9.24
C PRO A 100 -1.28 -11.88 8.52
N GLY A 101 -0.62 -12.69 7.69
CA GLY A 101 -1.24 -13.79 6.93
C GLY A 101 -1.42 -13.56 5.42
N GLY A 102 -0.95 -12.43 4.88
CA GLY A 102 -0.89 -12.14 3.44
C GLY A 102 0.37 -12.65 2.74
#